data_AF-A0A6G8U636-F1
#
_entry.id   AF-A0A6G8U636-F1
#
_cell.length_a   1.000
_cell.length_b   1.000
_cell.length_c   1.000
_cell.angle_alpha   90.00
_cell.angle_beta   90.00
_cell.angle_gamma   90.00
#
_symmetry.space_group_name_H-M   'P 1'
#
loop_
_entity.id
_entity.type
_entity.pdbx_description
1 polymer ?
#
loop_
_entity_poly.entity_id
_entity_poly.type
_entity_poly.pdbx_seq_one_letter_code
_entity_poly.pdbx_strand_id
1 'polypeptide(L)'
;MNLADLARRNAISLEVRKDGLTQRQSGDWQLRLTIAAIDMDSRITQAPMGTRFAAVLVEINDDESPVDHASEERDKWRDLGPAKQAGMRCKEPVFWAFMRERYHFPIRNEDDCATAVRDICGVDSRADLSKPGKTSERQRWFDIDCAFQAWKVREHG
;
A
#
# COMPACT_ATOMS: atom_id res chain seq x y z
N MET A 1 25.71 11.01 15.08
CA MET A 1 24.61 11.61 14.29
C MET A 1 24.30 10.64 13.17
N ASN A 2 23.07 10.13 13.07
CA ASN A 2 22.72 9.16 12.04
C ASN A 2 22.40 9.87 10.70
N LEU A 3 22.35 9.13 9.60
CA LEU A 3 22.07 9.69 8.27
C LEU A 3 20.68 10.34 8.18
N ALA A 4 19.71 9.85 8.94
CA ALA A 4 18.35 10.40 8.95
C ALA A 4 18.30 11.80 9.59
N ASP A 5 19.05 12.02 10.67
CA ASP A 5 19.15 13.34 11.33
C ASP A 5 19.82 14.36 10.41
N LEU A 6 20.86 13.94 9.68
CA LEU A 6 21.52 14.78 8.69
C LEU A 6 20.59 15.11 7.52
N ALA A 7 19.79 14.14 7.06
CA ALA A 7 18.80 14.34 6.00
C ALA A 7 17.70 15.33 6.43
N ARG A 8 17.12 15.15 7.62
CA ARG A 8 16.11 16.06 8.17
C ARG A 8 16.62 17.48 8.32
N ARG A 9 17.84 17.64 8.85
CA ARG A 9 18.45 18.96 9.05
C ARG A 9 18.69 19.70 7.72
N ASN A 10 19.04 18.98 6.67
CA ASN A 10 19.32 19.57 5.37
C ASN A 10 18.12 19.55 4.41
N ALA A 11 16.97 19.04 4.86
CA ALA A 11 15.76 19.00 4.06
C ALA A 11 15.35 20.42 3.64
N ILE A 12 14.80 20.51 2.43
CA ILE A 12 14.21 21.73 1.91
C ILE A 12 12.70 21.50 1.91
N SER A 13 11.97 22.27 2.71
CA SER A 13 10.51 22.24 2.70
C SER A 13 10.03 23.26 1.68
N LEU A 14 9.22 22.82 0.72
CA LEU A 14 8.69 23.63 -0.37
C LEU A 14 7.24 23.22 -0.57
N GLU A 15 6.34 24.17 -0.80
CA GLU A 15 5.06 23.86 -1.40
C GLU A 15 5.21 23.88 -2.92
N VAL A 16 4.72 22.82 -3.58
CA VAL A 16 4.87 22.65 -5.02
C VAL A 16 3.55 22.24 -5.64
N ARG A 17 3.18 22.88 -6.75
CA ARG A 17 2.05 22.45 -7.56
C ARG A 17 2.55 21.55 -8.68
N LYS A 18 1.93 20.38 -8.85
CA LYS A 18 2.16 19.54 -10.02
C LYS A 18 1.61 20.23 -11.26
N ASP A 19 2.50 20.64 -12.16
CA ASP A 19 2.17 21.42 -13.35
C ASP A 19 2.09 20.52 -14.61
N GLY A 20 2.84 19.42 -14.63
CA GLY A 20 2.78 18.47 -15.74
C GLY A 20 3.52 17.17 -15.48
N LEU A 21 3.14 16.13 -16.21
CA LEU A 21 3.80 14.83 -16.21
C LEU A 21 3.87 14.31 -17.65
N THR A 22 5.05 13.92 -18.11
CA THR A 22 5.24 13.41 -19.46
C THR A 22 6.24 12.26 -19.47
N GLN A 23 5.87 11.16 -20.11
CA GLN A 23 6.81 10.07 -20.36
C GLN A 23 7.54 10.33 -21.68
N ARG A 24 8.86 10.21 -21.68
CA ARG A 24 9.71 10.33 -22.88
C ARG A 24 9.76 9.01 -23.62
N GLN A 25 10.14 9.05 -24.90
CA GLN A 25 10.34 7.84 -25.71
C GLN A 25 11.43 6.91 -25.12
N SER A 26 12.37 7.45 -24.33
CA SER A 26 13.36 6.67 -23.58
C SER A 26 12.76 5.85 -22.42
N GLY A 27 11.50 6.07 -22.06
CA GLY A 27 10.84 5.51 -20.88
C GLY A 27 10.97 6.37 -19.62
N ASP A 28 11.87 7.36 -19.62
CA ASP A 28 12.05 8.30 -18.51
C ASP A 28 10.81 9.18 -18.30
N TRP A 29 10.47 9.42 -17.04
CA TRP A 29 9.38 10.31 -16.67
C TRP A 29 9.91 11.71 -16.35
N GLN A 30 9.24 12.73 -16.89
CA GLN A 30 9.49 14.13 -16.57
C GLN A 30 8.31 14.68 -15.79
N LEU A 31 8.55 14.98 -14.50
CA LEU A 31 7.64 15.71 -13.62
C LEU A 31 7.99 17.20 -13.65
N ARG A 32 7.01 18.05 -13.94
CA ARG A 32 7.13 19.51 -13.90
C ARG A 32 6.37 20.03 -12.68
N LEU A 33 7.06 20.82 -11.86
CA LEU A 33 6.55 21.41 -10.63
C LEU A 33 6.63 22.93 -10.71
N THR A 34 5.59 23.62 -10.24
CA THR A 34 5.61 25.07 -10.03
C THR A 34 5.81 25.34 -8.55
N ILE A 35 6.72 26.26 -8.22
CA ILE A 35 7.01 26.72 -6.86
C ILE A 35 6.73 28.22 -6.85
N ALA A 36 6.02 28.71 -5.84
CA ALA A 36 5.84 30.15 -5.69
C ALA A 36 7.19 30.82 -5.36
N ALA A 37 7.38 32.05 -5.83
CA ALA A 37 8.67 32.75 -5.66
C ALA A 37 9.06 32.92 -4.19
N ILE A 38 8.08 33.05 -3.28
CA ILE A 38 8.30 33.19 -1.84
C ILE A 38 8.82 31.91 -1.19
N ASP A 39 8.52 30.75 -1.75
CA ASP A 39 8.91 29.44 -1.24
C ASP A 39 10.20 28.89 -1.89
N MET A 40 10.81 29.67 -2.80
CA MET A 40 12.00 29.24 -3.52
C MET A 40 13.26 29.33 -2.65
N ASP A 41 13.79 28.18 -2.27
CA ASP A 41 15.02 28.09 -1.47
C ASP A 41 16.28 28.36 -2.31
N SER A 42 17.18 29.19 -1.78
CA SER A 42 18.43 29.57 -2.46
C SER A 42 19.35 28.38 -2.75
N ARG A 43 19.26 27.30 -1.96
CA ARG A 43 20.04 26.07 -2.17
C ARG A 43 19.67 25.38 -3.49
N ILE A 44 18.45 25.57 -3.99
CA ILE A 44 18.01 25.03 -5.28
C ILE A 44 18.47 25.96 -6.40
N THR A 45 18.26 27.27 -6.27
CA THR A 45 18.58 28.24 -7.33
C THR A 45 20.08 28.40 -7.55
N GLN A 46 20.90 28.17 -6.51
CA GLN A 46 22.36 28.23 -6.59
C GLN A 46 23.02 26.87 -6.86
N ALA A 47 22.26 25.76 -6.87
CA ALA A 47 22.83 24.45 -7.14
C ALA A 47 23.34 24.36 -8.58
N PRO A 48 24.57 23.82 -8.81
CA PRO A 48 25.06 23.57 -10.15
C PRO A 48 24.14 22.62 -10.94
N MET A 49 24.08 22.78 -12.26
CA MET A 49 23.36 21.82 -13.10
C MET A 49 23.92 20.41 -12.95
N GLY A 50 23.00 19.43 -12.84
CA GLY A 50 23.33 18.03 -12.58
C GLY A 50 23.39 17.65 -11.09
N THR A 51 23.20 18.60 -10.17
CA THR A 51 23.05 18.29 -8.73
C THR A 51 21.85 17.36 -8.51
N ARG A 52 22.06 16.27 -7.78
CA ARG A 52 21.02 15.30 -7.45
C ARG A 52 20.36 15.69 -6.13
N PHE A 53 19.04 15.66 -6.11
CA PHE A 53 18.22 15.86 -4.92
C PHE A 53 17.46 14.58 -4.60
N ALA A 54 17.32 14.27 -3.31
CA ALA A 54 16.29 13.34 -2.85
C ALA A 54 15.02 14.15 -2.59
N ALA A 55 13.88 13.68 -3.09
CA ALA A 55 12.59 14.33 -2.93
C ALA A 55 11.60 13.38 -2.27
N VAL A 56 10.82 13.90 -1.33
CA VAL A 56 9.64 13.25 -0.76
C VAL A 56 8.46 14.12 -1.16
N LEU A 57 7.49 13.54 -1.85
CA LEU A 57 6.25 14.22 -2.22
C LEU A 57 5.12 13.64 -1.39
N VAL A 58 4.34 14.52 -0.78
CA VAL A 58 3.14 14.19 -0.02
C VAL A 58 2.03 15.06 -0.59
N GLU A 59 0.91 14.45 -0.96
CA GLU A 59 -0.27 15.19 -1.38
C GLU A 59 -0.88 15.89 -0.15
N ILE A 60 -1.33 17.12 -0.33
CA ILE A 60 -1.87 17.97 0.73
C ILE A 60 -3.31 18.33 0.37
N ASN A 61 -4.22 18.19 1.33
CA ASN A 61 -5.63 18.56 1.21
C ASN A 61 -5.84 20.08 1.28
N ASP A 62 -7.04 20.55 0.96
CA ASP A 62 -7.44 21.95 1.11
C ASP A 62 -7.33 22.48 2.56
N ASP A 63 -7.29 21.58 3.55
CA ASP A 63 -7.11 21.90 4.97
C ASP A 63 -5.64 21.83 5.44
N GLU A 64 -4.70 21.80 4.49
CA GLU A 64 -3.24 21.69 4.72
C GLU A 64 -2.80 20.37 5.38
N SER A 65 -3.68 19.39 5.54
CA SER A 65 -3.32 18.07 6.06
C SER A 65 -2.74 17.15 4.98
N PRO A 66 -1.78 16.27 5.31
CA PRO A 66 -1.33 15.22 4.42
C PRO A 66 -2.46 14.25 4.04
N VAL A 67 -2.56 13.89 2.77
CA VAL A 67 -3.47 12.83 2.31
C VAL A 67 -2.95 11.47 2.76
N ASP A 68 -3.73 10.75 3.57
CA ASP A 68 -3.44 9.35 3.94
C ASP A 68 -4.05 8.38 2.91
N HIS A 69 -3.37 8.19 1.77
CA HIS A 69 -3.77 7.19 0.79
C HIS A 69 -3.79 5.76 1.35
N ALA A 70 -3.02 5.48 2.41
CA ALA A 70 -3.06 4.16 3.04
C ALA A 70 -4.37 3.95 3.81
N SER A 71 -4.96 5.00 4.42
CA SER A 71 -6.32 4.92 4.96
C SER A 71 -7.35 4.69 3.87
N GLU A 72 -7.24 5.37 2.73
CA GLU A 72 -8.17 5.19 1.62
C GLU A 72 -8.11 3.76 1.05
N GLU A 73 -6.92 3.18 0.93
CA GLU A 73 -6.77 1.78 0.51
C GLU A 73 -7.31 0.79 1.56
N ARG A 74 -7.11 1.07 2.86
CA ARG A 74 -7.70 0.27 3.94
C ARG A 74 -9.22 0.38 3.97
N ASP A 75 -9.78 1.56 3.72
CA ASP A 75 -11.23 1.78 3.68
C ASP A 75 -11.85 1.12 2.46
N LYS A 76 -11.22 1.27 1.28
CA LYS A 76 -11.58 0.49 0.08
C LYS A 76 -11.51 -1.00 0.35
N TRP A 77 -10.50 -1.49 1.08
CA TRP A 77 -10.41 -2.91 1.46
C TRP A 77 -11.57 -3.35 2.33
N ARG A 78 -11.96 -2.57 3.35
CA ARG A 78 -13.09 -2.87 4.24
C ARG A 78 -14.44 -2.83 3.54
N ASP A 79 -14.58 -1.99 2.53
CA ASP A 79 -15.79 -1.90 1.69
C ASP A 79 -15.94 -3.10 0.75
N LEU A 80 -14.86 -3.84 0.47
CA LEU A 80 -14.95 -5.11 -0.24
C LEU A 80 -15.64 -6.15 0.65
N GLY A 81 -16.72 -6.75 0.15
CA GLY A 81 -17.34 -7.88 0.83
C GLY A 81 -16.36 -9.05 1.05
N PRO A 82 -16.53 -9.84 2.13
CA PRO A 82 -15.60 -10.93 2.51
C PRO A 82 -15.26 -11.91 1.39
N ALA A 83 -16.22 -12.26 0.53
CA ALA A 83 -15.97 -13.14 -0.60
C ALA A 83 -14.96 -12.55 -1.60
N LYS A 84 -15.02 -11.24 -1.84
CA LYS A 84 -14.13 -10.53 -2.77
C LYS A 84 -12.75 -10.35 -2.16
N GLN A 85 -12.68 -10.02 -0.87
CA GLN A 85 -11.41 -9.99 -0.12
C GLN A 85 -10.69 -11.35 -0.18
N ALA A 86 -11.40 -12.45 0.11
CA ALA A 86 -10.88 -13.81 0.00
C ALA A 86 -10.43 -14.16 -1.43
N GLY A 87 -11.21 -13.74 -2.43
CA GLY A 87 -10.84 -13.84 -3.85
C GLY A 87 -9.49 -13.19 -4.16
N MET A 88 -9.29 -11.97 -3.69
CA MET A 88 -8.06 -11.19 -3.94
C MET A 88 -6.85 -11.79 -3.20
N ARG A 89 -6.99 -12.14 -1.92
CA ARG A 89 -5.90 -12.74 -1.13
C ARG A 89 -5.41 -14.06 -1.69
N CYS A 90 -6.30 -14.92 -2.18
CA CYS A 90 -5.89 -16.19 -2.78
C CYS A 90 -5.05 -16.02 -4.05
N LYS A 91 -4.96 -14.82 -4.64
CA LYS A 91 -4.09 -14.51 -5.78
C LYS A 91 -2.72 -13.98 -5.37
N GLU A 92 -2.51 -13.67 -4.09
CA GLU A 92 -1.29 -13.04 -3.60
C GLU A 92 -0.26 -14.09 -3.15
N PRO A 93 0.92 -14.19 -3.79
CA PRO A 93 1.95 -15.17 -3.39
C PRO A 93 2.46 -14.98 -1.95
N VAL A 94 2.44 -13.74 -1.46
CA VAL A 94 2.80 -13.40 -0.06
C VAL A 94 1.79 -14.00 0.92
N PHE A 95 0.50 -13.97 0.58
CA PHE A 95 -0.54 -14.63 1.37
C PHE A 95 -0.36 -16.16 1.36
N TRP A 96 0.10 -16.75 0.26
CA TRP A 96 0.41 -18.18 0.22
C TRP A 96 1.56 -18.56 1.16
N ALA A 97 2.58 -17.70 1.29
CA ALA A 97 3.67 -17.91 2.24
C ALA A 97 3.16 -17.91 3.68
N PHE A 98 2.33 -16.93 4.04
CA PHE A 98 1.66 -16.88 5.32
C PHE A 98 0.82 -18.14 5.60
N MET A 99 0.04 -18.61 4.63
CA MET A 99 -0.79 -19.82 4.78
C MET A 99 0.04 -21.09 4.97
N ARG A 100 1.21 -21.19 4.30
CA ARG A 100 2.17 -22.29 4.49
C ARG A 100 2.82 -22.24 5.86
N GLU A 101 3.18 -21.06 6.34
CA GLU A 101 3.91 -20.90 7.59
C GLU A 101 3.00 -21.03 8.82
N ARG A 102 1.88 -20.29 8.83
CA ARG A 102 1.02 -20.16 10.00
C ARG A 102 0.02 -21.31 10.16
N TYR A 103 -0.45 -21.83 9.03
CA TYR A 103 -1.51 -22.85 8.96
C TYR A 103 -1.05 -24.16 8.33
N HIS A 104 0.21 -24.25 7.87
CA HIS A 104 0.81 -25.46 7.31
C HIS A 104 0.09 -26.05 6.09
N PHE A 105 -0.69 -25.23 5.36
CA PHE A 105 -1.31 -25.68 4.11
C PHE A 105 -0.29 -25.69 2.96
N PRO A 106 -0.23 -26.74 2.13
CA PRO A 106 0.72 -26.82 1.01
C PRO A 106 0.26 -26.01 -0.20
N ILE A 107 0.20 -24.68 -0.08
CA ILE A 107 -0.30 -23.79 -1.14
C ILE A 107 0.72 -23.61 -2.26
N ARG A 108 0.36 -24.00 -3.49
CA ARG A 108 1.21 -23.85 -4.69
C ARG A 108 0.60 -22.91 -5.73
N ASN A 109 -0.71 -22.72 -5.71
CA ASN A 109 -1.46 -21.89 -6.65
C ASN A 109 -2.70 -21.28 -6.00
N GLU A 110 -3.47 -20.51 -6.78
CA GLU A 110 -4.71 -19.87 -6.31
C GLU A 110 -5.76 -20.89 -5.84
N ASP A 111 -5.90 -22.03 -6.53
CA ASP A 111 -6.93 -23.04 -6.23
C ASP A 111 -6.65 -23.77 -4.92
N ASP A 112 -5.38 -24.09 -4.64
CA ASP A 112 -4.94 -24.63 -3.35
C ASP A 112 -5.28 -23.65 -2.22
N CYS A 113 -5.02 -22.35 -2.45
CA CYS A 113 -5.30 -21.30 -1.47
C CYS A 113 -6.80 -21.15 -1.24
N ALA A 114 -7.60 -21.17 -2.32
CA ALA A 114 -9.04 -21.11 -2.25
C ALA A 114 -9.63 -22.31 -1.50
N THR A 115 -9.03 -23.49 -1.63
CA THR A 115 -9.41 -24.69 -0.88
C THR A 115 -9.08 -24.54 0.61
N ALA A 116 -7.87 -24.12 0.95
CA ALA A 116 -7.50 -23.87 2.35
C ALA A 116 -8.38 -22.81 3.02
N VAL A 117 -8.71 -21.71 2.33
CA VAL A 117 -9.61 -20.68 2.88
C VAL A 117 -11.01 -21.23 3.13
N ARG A 118 -11.54 -22.06 2.20
CA ARG A 118 -12.83 -22.74 2.36
C ARG A 118 -12.84 -23.68 3.56
N ASP A 119 -11.78 -24.46 3.73
CA ASP A 119 -11.63 -25.42 4.83
C ASP A 119 -11.61 -24.71 6.19
N ILE A 120 -10.84 -23.62 6.33
CA ILE A 120 -10.77 -22.86 7.58
C ILE A 120 -12.11 -22.15 7.85
N CYS A 121 -12.67 -21.49 6.83
CA CYS A 121 -13.91 -20.73 6.99
C CYS A 121 -15.15 -21.63 7.16
N GLY A 122 -15.09 -22.90 6.75
CA GLY A 122 -16.21 -23.84 6.80
C GLY A 122 -17.29 -23.55 5.76
N VAL A 123 -16.88 -23.20 4.52
CA VAL A 123 -17.79 -22.89 3.41
C VAL A 123 -17.46 -23.69 2.16
N ASP A 124 -18.48 -24.06 1.38
CA ASP A 124 -18.31 -24.82 0.13
C ASP A 124 -17.70 -23.95 -0.98
N SER A 125 -18.02 -22.67 -0.96
CA SER A 125 -17.51 -21.65 -1.88
C SER A 125 -17.13 -20.36 -1.15
N ARG A 126 -16.05 -19.69 -1.59
CA ARG A 126 -15.70 -18.33 -1.12
C ARG A 126 -16.85 -17.33 -1.29
N ALA A 127 -17.70 -17.53 -2.32
CA ALA A 127 -18.88 -16.71 -2.55
C ALA A 127 -19.93 -16.83 -1.44
N ASP A 128 -19.92 -17.94 -0.68
CA ASP A 128 -20.86 -18.14 0.42
C ASP A 128 -20.62 -17.18 1.58
N LEU A 129 -19.40 -16.62 1.70
CA LEU A 129 -19.10 -15.58 2.69
C LEU A 129 -19.97 -14.33 2.49
N SER A 130 -20.53 -14.10 1.30
CA SER A 130 -21.47 -13.01 1.06
C SER A 130 -22.93 -13.38 1.34
N LYS A 131 -23.27 -14.66 1.53
CA LYS A 131 -24.66 -15.11 1.73
C LYS A 131 -25.17 -14.74 3.13
N PRO A 132 -26.46 -14.37 3.30
CA PRO A 132 -27.06 -14.13 4.61
C PRO A 132 -26.91 -15.33 5.56
N GLY A 133 -26.75 -15.08 6.85
CA GLY A 133 -26.65 -16.13 7.88
C GLY A 133 -25.25 -16.74 8.08
N LYS A 134 -24.23 -16.33 7.31
CA LYS A 134 -22.84 -16.82 7.37
C LYS A 134 -21.91 -16.00 8.28
N THR A 135 -22.42 -15.52 9.41
CA THR A 135 -21.68 -14.58 10.29
C THR A 135 -20.44 -15.23 10.89
N SER A 136 -20.53 -16.47 11.36
CA SER A 136 -19.40 -17.17 11.98
C SER A 136 -18.29 -17.48 10.98
N GLU A 137 -18.65 -17.81 9.73
CA GLU A 137 -17.70 -18.09 8.65
C GLU A 137 -17.00 -16.82 8.18
N ARG A 138 -17.72 -15.69 8.11
CA ARG A 138 -17.11 -14.37 7.88
C ARG A 138 -16.14 -13.98 8.99
N GLN A 139 -16.47 -14.27 10.25
CA GLN A 139 -15.57 -13.98 11.36
C GLN A 139 -14.24 -14.72 11.20
N ARG A 140 -14.29 -16.01 10.85
CA ARG A 140 -13.07 -16.79 10.57
C ARG A 140 -12.27 -16.19 9.42
N TRP A 141 -12.93 -15.72 8.37
CA TRP A 141 -12.25 -14.99 7.29
C TRP A 141 -11.53 -13.73 7.82
N PHE A 142 -12.22 -12.90 8.60
CA PHE A 142 -11.61 -11.70 9.19
C PHE A 142 -10.43 -12.04 10.10
N ASP A 143 -10.51 -13.12 10.87
CA ASP A 143 -9.42 -13.57 11.73
C ASP A 143 -8.18 -13.98 10.91
N ILE A 144 -8.38 -14.64 9.76
CA ILE A 144 -7.29 -14.98 8.83
C ILE A 144 -6.67 -13.70 8.23
N ASP A 145 -7.47 -12.78 7.71
CA ASP A 145 -6.95 -11.54 7.09
C ASP A 145 -6.24 -10.66 8.13
N CYS A 146 -6.78 -10.55 9.35
CA CYS A 146 -6.14 -9.84 10.45
C CYS A 146 -4.79 -10.47 10.82
N ALA A 147 -4.75 -11.79 10.96
CA ALA A 147 -3.50 -12.52 11.24
C ALA A 147 -2.47 -12.34 10.12
N PHE A 148 -2.92 -12.31 8.85
CA PHE A 148 -2.04 -12.04 7.71
C PHE A 148 -1.46 -10.63 7.77
N GLN A 149 -2.27 -9.60 8.03
CA GLN A 149 -1.77 -8.23 8.15
C GLN A 149 -0.73 -8.11 9.26
N ALA A 150 -1.00 -8.72 10.42
CA ALA A 150 -0.06 -8.72 11.55
C ALA A 150 1.25 -9.46 11.21
N TRP A 151 1.18 -10.58 10.50
CA TRP A 151 2.35 -11.31 10.02
C TRP A 151 3.16 -10.50 9.00
N LYS A 152 2.48 -9.86 8.04
CA LYS A 152 3.11 -9.05 7.00
C LYS A 152 3.91 -7.88 7.57
N VAL A 153 3.41 -7.23 8.63
CA VAL A 153 4.12 -6.13 9.30
C VAL A 153 5.40 -6.62 10.02
N ARG A 154 5.41 -7.86 10.53
CA ARG A 154 6.57 -8.42 11.25
C ARG A 154 7.69 -8.90 10.34
N GLU A 155 7.33 -9.55 9.23
CA GLU A 155 8.30 -10.19 8.33
C GLU A 155 8.72 -9.28 7.14
N HIS A 156 7.97 -8.19 6.88
CA HIS A 156 8.19 -7.29 5.74
C HIS A 156 8.11 -5.79 6.07
N GLY A 157 8.11 -5.41 7.35
CA GLY A 157 8.24 -4.02 7.83
C GLY A 157 9.66 -3.73 8.31
#